data_AF-A0A7G8GW31-F1
#
_entry.id   AF-A0A7G8GW31-F1
#
_cell.length_a   1.000
_cell.length_b   1.000
_cell.length_c   1.000
_cell.angle_alpha   90.00
_cell.angle_beta   90.00
_cell.angle_gamma   90.00
#
_symmetry.space_group_name_H-M   'P 1'
#
loop_
_entity.id
_entity.type
_entity.pdbx_description
1 polymer ?
#
loop_
_entity_poly.entity_id
_entity_poly.type
_entity_poly.pdbx_seq_one_letter_code
_entity_poly.pdbx_strand_id
1 'polypeptide(L)'
;MRQAPWLENLQVLDPAQKRGCNLLRLRGPFGAIGAISLLADLEVINERRVKVKFRKGGWLGPSLPGIGQLKLLREVEQSFPAWLDITFLDKELRICRGNAGTIFALLRHGSITKDELLE
;
A
#
# COMPACT_ATOMS: atom_id res chain seq x y z
N MET A 1 3.13 16.48 -4.96
CA MET A 1 4.46 15.85 -5.11
C MET A 1 4.45 15.04 -6.39
N ARG A 2 5.43 15.22 -7.29
CA ARG A 2 5.52 14.44 -8.54
C ARG A 2 6.30 13.16 -8.23
N GLN A 3 5.70 12.00 -8.45
CA GLN A 3 6.39 10.72 -8.27
C GLN A 3 7.53 10.59 -9.28
N ALA A 4 8.68 10.10 -8.84
CA ALA A 4 9.80 9.85 -9.73
C ALA A 4 9.44 8.73 -10.74
N PRO A 5 9.79 8.87 -12.03
CA PRO A 5 9.37 7.93 -13.08
C PRO A 5 9.99 6.54 -12.96
N TRP A 6 10.93 6.33 -12.03
CA TRP A 6 11.59 5.07 -11.72
C TRP A 6 11.06 4.41 -10.44
N LEU A 7 10.05 4.99 -9.79
CA LEU A 7 9.37 4.43 -8.63
C LEU A 7 7.97 3.97 -8.97
N GLU A 8 7.51 2.90 -8.34
CA GLU A 8 6.11 2.51 -8.26
C GLU A 8 5.61 2.69 -6.85
N ASN A 9 4.45 3.32 -6.72
CA ASN A 9 3.78 3.56 -5.45
C ASN A 9 2.43 2.86 -5.57
N LEU A 10 2.39 1.63 -5.06
CA LEU A 10 1.26 0.73 -5.15
C LEU A 10 0.48 0.77 -3.85
N GLN A 11 -0.84 0.66 -3.96
CA GLN A 11 -1.72 0.61 -2.79
C GLN A 11 -2.79 -0.44 -3.00
N VAL A 12 -2.90 -1.34 -2.04
CA VAL A 12 -4.02 -2.28 -1.94
C VAL A 12 -4.83 -1.99 -0.69
N LEU A 13 -6.15 -2.07 -0.84
CA LEU A 13 -7.10 -2.02 0.25
C LEU A 13 -8.00 -3.25 0.06
N ASP A 14 -8.02 -4.15 1.03
CA ASP A 14 -8.92 -5.30 1.11
C ASP A 14 -9.84 -5.13 2.34
N PRO A 15 -11.00 -4.47 2.16
CA PRO A 15 -11.97 -4.30 3.24
C PRO A 15 -12.55 -5.61 3.77
N ALA A 16 -12.62 -6.66 2.93
CA ALA A 16 -13.18 -7.95 3.34
C ALA A 16 -12.27 -8.64 4.35
N GLN A 17 -10.95 -8.57 4.14
CA GLN A 17 -9.95 -9.08 5.08
C GLN A 17 -9.55 -8.06 6.15
N LYS A 18 -10.04 -6.81 6.07
CA LYS A 18 -9.65 -5.68 6.95
C LYS A 18 -8.15 -5.37 6.89
N ARG A 19 -7.55 -5.47 5.70
CA ARG A 19 -6.10 -5.37 5.46
C ARG A 19 -5.79 -4.37 4.37
N GLY A 20 -4.71 -3.64 4.51
CA GLY A 20 -4.21 -2.71 3.49
C GLY A 20 -2.69 -2.66 3.46
N CYS A 21 -2.14 -2.20 2.34
CA CYS A 21 -0.70 -2.00 2.18
C CYS A 21 -0.42 -0.83 1.25
N ASN A 22 0.58 -0.01 1.60
CA ASN A 22 1.27 0.85 0.66
C ASN A 22 2.67 0.27 0.40
N LEU A 23 3.03 0.11 -0.87
CA LEU A 23 4.32 -0.41 -1.29
C LEU A 23 5.00 0.59 -2.21
N LEU A 24 6.22 1.00 -1.84
CA LEU A 24 7.09 1.80 -2.70
C LEU A 24 8.24 0.92 -3.19
N ARG A 25 8.37 0.72 -4.50
CA ARG A 25 9.44 -0.11 -5.08
C ARG A 25 10.07 0.55 -6.31
N LEU A 26 11.26 0.08 -6.70
CA LEU A 26 11.86 0.45 -7.98
C LEU A 26 11.07 -0.14 -9.15
N ARG A 27 11.01 0.57 -10.28
CA ARG A 27 10.44 0.05 -11.53
C ARG A 27 11.36 -0.94 -12.22
N GLY A 28 10.77 -1.84 -12.98
CA GLY A 28 11.49 -2.77 -13.86
C GLY A 28 12.19 -3.90 -13.09
N PRO A 29 13.25 -4.50 -13.67
CA PRO A 29 13.87 -5.72 -13.15
C PRO A 29 14.51 -5.56 -11.76
N PHE A 30 14.80 -4.32 -11.34
CA PHE A 30 15.35 -4.02 -10.02
C PHE A 30 14.29 -3.85 -8.93
N GLY A 31 13.00 -3.96 -9.26
CA GLY A 31 11.91 -3.86 -8.28
C GLY A 31 11.95 -4.90 -7.17
N ALA A 32 12.65 -6.02 -7.40
CA ALA A 32 12.87 -7.07 -6.41
C ALA A 32 14.06 -6.80 -5.46
N ILE A 33 14.92 -5.81 -5.74
CA ILE A 33 16.10 -5.54 -4.90
C ILE A 33 15.70 -4.90 -3.57
N GLY A 34 14.61 -4.15 -3.56
CA GLY A 34 14.16 -3.48 -2.35
C GLY A 34 12.86 -2.72 -2.56
N ALA A 35 11.97 -2.85 -1.60
CA ALA A 35 10.75 -2.08 -1.49
C ALA A 35 10.52 -1.64 -0.05
N ILE A 36 9.84 -0.51 0.13
CA ILE A 36 9.32 -0.08 1.43
C ILE A 36 7.85 -0.46 1.49
N SER A 37 7.49 -1.30 2.45
CA SER A 37 6.11 -1.74 2.69
C SER A 37 5.59 -1.15 3.99
N LEU A 38 4.32 -0.76 3.97
CA LEU A 38 3.57 -0.29 5.12
C LEU A 38 2.22 -1.01 5.18
N LEU A 39 2.14 -2.02 6.03
CA LEU A 39 0.94 -2.82 6.29
C LEU A 39 0.01 -2.10 7.26
N ALA A 40 -1.28 -2.18 6.99
CA ALA A 40 -2.34 -1.56 7.76
C ALA A 40 -3.51 -2.52 8.02
N ASP A 41 -4.19 -2.30 9.13
CA ASP A 41 -5.54 -2.79 9.35
C ASP A 41 -6.56 -1.74 8.91
N LEU A 42 -7.68 -2.21 8.37
CA LEU A 42 -8.75 -1.37 7.83
C LEU A 42 -10.04 -1.55 8.62
N GLU A 43 -10.74 -0.44 8.86
CA GLU A 43 -12.08 -0.42 9.42
C GLU A 43 -12.97 0.42 8.50
N VAL A 44 -13.97 -0.21 7.87
CA VAL A 44 -14.93 0.51 7.01
C VAL A 44 -15.85 1.32 7.88
N ILE A 45 -15.81 2.64 7.73
CA ILE A 45 -16.63 3.57 8.52
C ILE A 45 -17.94 3.86 7.79
N ASN A 46 -17.88 4.07 6.48
CA ASN A 46 -19.03 4.21 5.59
C ASN A 46 -18.62 3.94 4.14
N GLU A 47 -19.54 4.18 3.20
CA GLU A 47 -19.35 3.95 1.75
C GLU A 47 -18.12 4.65 1.15
N ARG A 48 -17.68 5.77 1.75
CA ARG A 48 -16.57 6.59 1.24
C ARG A 48 -15.34 6.58 2.13
N ARG A 49 -15.46 6.24 3.42
CA ARG A 49 -14.36 6.36 4.38
C ARG A 49 -13.95 5.04 4.98
N VAL A 50 -12.64 4.79 4.93
CA VAL A 50 -11.98 3.69 5.61
C VAL A 50 -10.96 4.26 6.59
N LYS A 51 -11.03 3.83 7.86
CA LYS A 51 -10.00 4.13 8.84
C LYS A 51 -8.83 3.18 8.64
N VAL A 52 -7.62 3.73 8.78
CA VAL A 52 -6.36 3.03 8.51
C VAL A 52 -5.55 3.02 9.80
N LYS A 53 -5.20 1.81 10.27
CA LYS A 53 -4.27 1.61 11.37
C LYS A 53 -2.99 0.95 10.88
N PHE A 54 -1.89 1.70 10.80
CA PHE A 54 -0.60 1.13 10.44
C PHE A 54 -0.11 0.20 11.56
N ARG A 55 0.44 -0.94 11.15
CA ARG A 55 0.82 -2.03 12.08
C ARG A 55 2.25 -2.46 11.90
N LYS A 56 2.71 -2.61 10.67
CA LYS A 56 4.09 -2.98 10.36
C LYS A 56 4.60 -2.18 9.18
N GLY A 57 5.83 -1.70 9.27
CA GLY A 57 6.49 -0.95 8.21
C GLY A 57 7.96 -1.33 8.12
N GLY A 58 8.51 -1.31 6.92
CA GLY A 58 9.94 -1.57 6.73
C GLY A 58 10.29 -2.05 5.34
N TRP A 59 11.40 -2.76 5.26
CA TRP A 59 12.01 -3.15 4.00
C TRP A 59 11.61 -4.57 3.59
N LEU A 60 11.24 -4.73 2.33
CA LEU A 60 11.09 -6.00 1.63
C LEU A 60 12.24 -6.14 0.64
N GLY A 61 13.05 -7.17 0.81
CA GLY A 61 14.21 -7.46 -0.01
C GLY A 61 13.94 -8.47 -1.14
N PRO A 62 15.02 -8.97 -1.76
CA PRO A 62 14.90 -10.00 -2.79
C PRO A 62 14.33 -11.30 -2.23
N SER A 63 13.69 -12.04 -3.13
CA SER A 63 13.28 -13.42 -2.88
C SER A 63 14.41 -14.35 -3.26
N LEU A 64 14.86 -15.17 -2.31
CA LEU A 64 15.94 -16.12 -2.51
C LEU A 64 15.39 -17.55 -2.58
N PRO A 65 15.86 -18.39 -3.53
CA PRO A 65 15.44 -19.78 -3.61
C PRO A 65 15.64 -20.53 -2.28
N GLY A 66 14.61 -21.21 -1.80
CA GLY A 66 14.64 -21.99 -0.55
C GLY A 66 14.52 -21.19 0.75
N ILE A 67 14.64 -19.86 0.71
CA ILE A 67 14.56 -18.98 1.89
C ILE A 67 13.30 -18.11 1.88
N GLY A 68 12.79 -17.78 0.68
CA GLY A 68 11.66 -16.87 0.50
C GLY A 68 12.09 -15.41 0.47
N GLN A 69 11.14 -14.49 0.63
CA GLN A 69 11.41 -13.05 0.61
C GLN A 69 12.05 -12.59 1.92
N LEU A 70 13.16 -11.86 1.83
CA LEU A 70 13.76 -11.22 2.98
C LEU A 70 12.87 -10.06 3.46
N LYS A 71 12.46 -10.06 4.73
CA LYS A 71 11.59 -9.02 5.31
C LYS A 71 12.20 -8.45 6.58
N LEU A 72 12.39 -7.13 6.63
CA LEU A 72 12.74 -6.40 7.84
C LEU A 72 11.61 -5.42 8.17
N LEU A 73 10.58 -5.95 8.83
CA LEU A 73 9.39 -5.19 9.22
C LEU A 73 9.42 -4.92 10.73
N ARG A 74 9.14 -3.68 11.11
CA ARG A 74 8.97 -3.27 12.51
C ARG A 74 7.54 -2.85 12.77
N GLU A 75 7.13 -2.99 14.02
CA GLU A 75 5.84 -2.45 14.45
C GLU A 75 5.84 -0.93 14.29
N VAL A 76 4.70 -0.40 13.85
CA VAL A 76 4.49 1.04 13.70
C VAL A 76 3.53 1.46 14.80
N GLU A 77 4.01 2.29 15.72
CA GLU A 77 3.14 2.96 16.68
C GLU A 77 2.52 4.19 16.01
N GLN A 78 1.23 4.09 15.74
CA GLN A 78 0.50 5.19 15.15
C GLN A 78 -0.01 6.14 16.22
N SER A 79 0.59 7.33 16.29
CA SER A 79 0.29 8.36 17.29
C SER A 79 -0.95 9.21 16.99
N PHE A 80 -1.56 9.08 15.81
CA PHE A 80 -2.72 9.86 15.41
C PHE A 80 -3.72 9.04 14.57
N PRO A 81 -5.04 9.29 14.67
CA PRO A 81 -6.02 8.65 13.81
C PRO A 81 -5.76 8.94 12.33
N ALA A 82 -5.75 7.91 11.48
CA ALA A 82 -5.67 8.05 10.03
C ALA A 82 -6.89 7.43 9.34
N TRP A 83 -7.28 8.03 8.23
CA TRP A 83 -8.37 7.56 7.38
C TRP A 83 -8.08 7.91 5.91
N LEU A 84 -8.77 7.22 5.01
CA LEU A 84 -8.84 7.50 3.59
C LEU A 84 -10.29 7.69 3.18
N ASP A 85 -10.58 8.84 2.57
CA ASP A 85 -11.78 9.01 1.76
C ASP A 85 -11.47 8.48 0.37
N ILE A 86 -12.37 7.69 -0.18
CA ILE A 86 -12.18 6.93 -1.41
C ILE A 86 -13.30 7.27 -2.37
N THR A 87 -12.94 7.56 -3.62
CA THR A 87 -13.88 7.73 -4.72
C THR A 87 -13.32 7.04 -5.94
N PHE A 88 -14.10 6.11 -6.50
CA PHE A 88 -13.80 5.51 -7.79
C PHE A 88 -14.41 6.40 -8.87
N LEU A 89 -13.58 6.87 -9.81
CA LEU A 89 -14.07 7.59 -10.98
C LEU A 89 -14.55 6.60 -12.03
N ASP A 90 -13.82 5.50 -12.19
CA ASP A 90 -14.20 4.36 -13.01
C ASP A 90 -13.53 3.08 -12.49
N LYS A 91 -13.48 2.03 -13.33
CA LYS A 91 -12.86 0.74 -12.97
C LYS A 91 -11.34 0.84 -12.83
N GLU A 92 -10.70 1.80 -13.49
CA GLU A 92 -9.26 1.96 -13.59
C GLU A 92 -8.71 3.03 -12.63
N LEU A 93 -9.45 4.11 -12.39
CA LEU A 93 -8.98 5.26 -11.64
C LEU A 93 -9.74 5.42 -10.31
N ARG A 94 -8.96 5.45 -9.23
CA ARG A 94 -9.43 5.77 -7.88
C ARG A 94 -8.72 7.01 -7.35
N ILE A 95 -9.49 7.91 -6.75
CA ILE A 95 -8.97 9.04 -5.98
C ILE A 95 -9.12 8.72 -4.50
N CYS A 96 -8.04 8.91 -3.75
CA CYS A 96 -8.03 8.80 -2.29
C CYS A 96 -7.60 10.13 -1.68
N ARG A 97 -8.23 10.55 -0.59
CA ARG A 97 -7.79 11.68 0.24
C ARG A 97 -7.44 11.18 1.64
N GLY A 98 -6.21 11.42 2.08
CA GLY A 98 -5.77 11.17 3.44
C GLY A 98 -6.23 12.25 4.42
N ASN A 99 -6.20 11.91 5.70
CA ASN A 99 -6.55 12.81 6.81
C ASN A 99 -5.78 14.14 6.81
N ALA A 100 -4.49 14.12 6.42
CA ALA A 100 -3.66 15.33 6.30
C ALA A 100 -3.92 16.15 5.01
N GLY A 101 -4.94 15.79 4.22
CA GLY A 101 -5.30 16.49 2.99
C GLY A 101 -4.56 16.02 1.73
N THR A 102 -3.59 15.12 1.85
CA THR A 102 -2.89 14.53 0.69
C THR A 102 -3.88 13.78 -0.20
N ILE A 103 -3.88 14.09 -1.50
CA ILE A 103 -4.69 13.42 -2.50
C ILE A 103 -3.80 12.51 -3.34
N PHE A 104 -4.26 11.27 -3.55
CA PHE A 104 -3.67 10.27 -4.41
C PHE A 104 -4.64 9.95 -5.54
N ALA A 105 -4.14 9.94 -6.78
CA ALA A 105 -4.86 9.41 -7.93
C ALA A 105 -4.14 8.13 -8.37
N LEU A 106 -4.81 6.99 -8.24
CA LEU A 106 -4.23 5.67 -8.38
C LEU A 106 -4.89 4.95 -9.56
N LEU A 107 -4.06 4.49 -10.49
CA LEU A 107 -4.48 3.60 -11.56
C LEU A 107 -4.44 2.16 -11.07
N ARG A 108 -5.39 1.35 -11.53
CA ARG A 108 -5.43 -0.09 -11.29
C ARG A 108 -4.18 -0.73 -11.90
N HIS A 109 -3.51 -1.57 -11.10
CA HIS A 109 -2.42 -2.39 -11.59
C HIS A 109 -2.98 -3.76 -12.00
N GLY A 110 -2.88 -4.10 -13.29
CA GLY A 110 -3.51 -5.29 -13.86
C GLY A 110 -2.83 -6.63 -13.54
N SER A 111 -1.56 -6.61 -13.12
CA SER A 111 -0.74 -7.83 -13.02
C SER A 111 -0.22 -8.15 -11.62
N ILE A 112 -0.58 -7.37 -10.59
CA ILE A 112 -0.14 -7.61 -9.21
C ILE A 112 -1.38 -7.99 -8.42
N THR A 113 -1.32 -9.14 -7.76
CA THR A 113 -2.42 -9.60 -6.94
C THR A 113 -2.45 -8.89 -5.59
N LYS A 114 -3.61 -8.89 -4.94
CA LYS A 114 -3.74 -8.34 -3.59
C LYS A 114 -2.91 -9.13 -2.57
N ASP A 115 -2.79 -10.44 -2.77
CA ASP A 115 -2.11 -11.34 -1.83
C ASP A 115 -0.60 -11.07 -1.85
N GLU A 116 -0.01 -10.88 -3.03
CA GLU A 116 1.40 -10.45 -3.19
C GLU A 116 1.75 -9.17 -2.40
N LEU A 117 0.79 -8.26 -2.21
CA LEU A 117 1.00 -7.00 -1.50
C LEU A 117 0.74 -7.09 0.01
N LEU A 118 0.01 -8.11 0.47
CA LEU A 118 -0.47 -8.22 1.85
C LEU A 118 0.28 -9.25 2.72
N GLU A 119 1.17 -10.05 2.10
CA GLU A 119 2.11 -10.98 2.76
C GLU A 119 3.14 -10.29 3.66
#